data_AF-A0A5S9X0F2-F1
#
_entry.id   AF-A0A5S9X0F2-F1
#
_cell.length_a   1.000
_cell.length_b   1.000
_cell.length_c   1.000
_cell.angle_alpha   90.00
_cell.angle_beta   90.00
_cell.angle_gamma   90.00
#
_symmetry.space_group_name_H-M   'P 1'
#
loop_
_entity.id
_entity.type
_entity.pdbx_description
1 polymer ?
#
loop_
_entity_poly.entity_id
_entity_poly.type
_entity_poly.pdbx_seq_one_letter_code
_entity_poly.pdbx_strand_id
1 'polypeptide(L)'
;MMKDFQLDGDMIISKTLSRTDVDHHGRLFLPKNQVLSVLKKMRNVTKESLRKGIELEVVDIIENDSYSVILKSRNTTNDFVLASGWSIMKHSLDLQEGDDIKLFWDYLNYKFIILNFEYNLIP
;
A
#
# COMPACT_ATOMS: atom_id res chain seq x y z
N MET A 1 24.34 11.50 -2.29
CA MET A 1 23.85 11.94 -0.97
C MET A 1 22.34 11.76 -1.00
N MET A 2 21.83 10.63 -0.47
CA MET A 2 20.38 10.42 -0.35
C MET A 2 19.86 11.41 0.70
N LYS A 3 18.83 12.19 0.37
CA LYS A 3 18.18 13.08 1.33
C LYS A 3 17.57 12.21 2.43
N ASP A 4 17.72 12.62 3.68
CA ASP A 4 16.98 12.00 4.78
C ASP A 4 15.48 12.15 4.53
N PHE A 5 14.81 11.08 4.11
CA PHE A 5 13.37 11.07 3.94
C PHE A 5 12.73 11.08 5.32
N GLN A 6 12.22 12.23 5.74
CA GLN A 6 11.40 12.35 6.94
C GLN A 6 9.94 12.06 6.58
N LEU A 7 9.41 10.94 7.10
CA LEU A 7 8.08 10.45 6.78
C LEU A 7 7.15 10.57 7.99
N ASP A 8 5.91 10.98 7.75
CA ASP A 8 4.83 10.88 8.72
C ASP A 8 4.43 9.40 8.88
N GLY A 9 4.60 8.85 10.09
CA GLY A 9 4.26 7.46 10.39
C GLY A 9 2.78 7.12 10.17
N ASP A 10 1.90 8.11 10.30
CA ASP A 10 0.45 7.94 10.04
C ASP A 10 0.14 7.69 8.56
N MET A 11 1.09 7.93 7.66
CA MET A 11 1.00 7.67 6.23
C MET A 11 1.56 6.30 5.82
N ILE A 12 2.07 5.51 6.77
CA ILE A 12 2.71 4.21 6.49
C ILE A 12 1.74 3.07 6.78
N ILE A 13 1.61 2.17 5.80
CA ILE A 13 1.00 0.86 5.97
C ILE A 13 2.11 -0.19 5.96
N SER A 14 2.23 -0.98 7.02
CA SER A 14 3.24 -2.02 7.19
C SER A 14 2.58 -3.37 7.44
N LYS A 15 2.96 -4.38 6.66
CA LYS A 15 2.36 -5.71 6.70
C LYS A 15 3.42 -6.77 6.47
N THR A 16 3.54 -7.70 7.42
CA THR A 16 4.17 -9.00 7.16
C THR A 16 3.21 -9.85 6.34
N LEU A 17 3.66 -10.35 5.19
CA LEU A 17 2.86 -11.10 4.25
C LEU A 17 2.49 -12.46 4.82
N SER A 18 1.20 -12.76 4.85
CA SER A 18 0.69 -14.08 5.22
C SER A 18 0.51 -14.96 3.99
N ARG A 19 0.31 -16.27 4.17
CA ARG A 19 -0.03 -17.19 3.08
C ARG A 19 -1.11 -16.67 2.13
N THR A 20 -2.19 -16.10 2.67
CA THR A 20 -3.31 -15.58 1.84
C THR A 20 -2.96 -14.33 1.05
N ASP A 21 -1.92 -13.60 1.47
CA ASP A 21 -1.45 -12.42 0.75
C ASP A 21 -0.63 -12.82 -0.48
N VAL A 22 0.01 -13.99 -0.46
CA VAL A 22 0.90 -14.44 -1.56
C VAL A 22 0.34 -15.56 -2.42
N ASP A 23 -0.81 -16.12 -2.04
CA ASP A 23 -1.47 -17.18 -2.78
C ASP A 23 -2.07 -16.72 -4.13
N HIS A 24 -2.68 -17.66 -4.83
CA HIS A 24 -3.25 -17.48 -6.15
C HIS A 24 -4.51 -16.60 -6.19
N HIS A 25 -5.07 -16.21 -5.04
CA HIS A 25 -6.23 -15.31 -4.99
C HIS A 25 -5.86 -13.85 -5.31
N GLY A 26 -4.56 -13.52 -5.29
CA GLY A 26 -4.03 -12.27 -5.83
C GLY A 26 -4.54 -11.03 -5.10
N ARG A 27 -4.60 -11.07 -3.77
CA ARG A 27 -5.00 -9.92 -2.93
C ARG A 27 -4.06 -9.77 -1.73
N LEU A 28 -3.71 -8.53 -1.40
CA LEU A 28 -3.03 -8.19 -0.15
C LEU A 28 -4.04 -7.65 0.85
N PHE A 29 -4.17 -8.28 2.01
CA PHE A 29 -4.96 -7.75 3.12
C PHE A 29 -4.17 -6.70 3.89
N LEU A 30 -4.75 -5.52 4.04
CA LEU A 30 -4.09 -4.38 4.66
C LEU A 30 -4.53 -4.20 6.13
N PRO A 31 -3.61 -3.80 7.03
CA PRO A 31 -3.95 -3.45 8.40
C PRO A 31 -4.95 -2.29 8.46
N LYS A 32 -6.14 -2.57 8.98
CA LYS A 32 -7.28 -1.66 8.98
C LYS A 32 -6.97 -0.27 9.54
N ASN A 33 -6.32 -0.20 10.71
CA ASN A 33 -6.08 1.07 11.39
C ASN A 33 -5.12 1.99 10.61
N GLN A 34 -4.09 1.41 9.99
CA GLN A 34 -3.13 2.17 9.17
C GLN A 34 -3.78 2.67 7.88
N VAL A 35 -4.59 1.83 7.22
CA VAL A 35 -5.38 2.27 6.06
C VAL A 35 -6.32 3.40 6.44
N LEU A 36 -7.05 3.29 7.55
CA LEU A 36 -7.92 4.36 8.03
C LEU A 36 -7.16 5.66 8.32
N SER A 37 -5.91 5.59 8.77
CA SER A 37 -5.06 6.76 8.96
C SER A 37 -4.73 7.45 7.63
N VAL A 38 -4.23 6.67 6.65
CA VAL A 38 -3.96 7.14 5.28
C VAL A 38 -5.22 7.73 4.63
N LEU A 39 -6.37 7.07 4.78
CA LEU A 39 -7.65 7.52 4.21
C LEU A 39 -8.09 8.91 4.71
N LYS A 40 -7.70 9.33 5.92
CA LYS A 40 -7.98 10.70 6.42
C LYS A 40 -7.27 11.77 5.59
N LYS A 41 -6.23 11.39 4.86
CA LYS A 41 -5.34 12.29 4.10
C LYS A 41 -5.56 12.18 2.60
N MET A 42 -6.21 11.10 2.15
CA MET A 42 -6.69 10.98 0.77
C MET A 42 -7.86 11.94 0.52
N ARG A 43 -7.82 12.67 -0.60
CA ARG A 43 -8.90 13.57 -1.02
C ARG A 43 -9.98 12.77 -1.77
N ASN A 44 -11.25 13.15 -1.59
CA ASN A 44 -12.39 12.61 -2.35
C ASN A 44 -12.63 11.10 -2.23
N VAL A 45 -12.12 10.45 -1.18
CA VAL A 45 -12.43 9.04 -0.92
C VAL A 45 -13.76 8.90 -0.19
N THR A 46 -14.67 8.12 -0.75
CA THR A 46 -15.97 7.82 -0.15
C THR A 46 -16.09 6.32 0.13
N LYS A 47 -17.05 5.94 0.98
CA LYS A 47 -17.37 4.52 1.19
C LYS A 47 -17.75 3.83 -0.13
N GLU A 48 -18.43 4.56 -1.02
CA GLU A 48 -18.83 4.03 -2.32
C GLU A 48 -17.63 3.84 -3.25
N SER A 49 -16.70 4.81 -3.31
CA SER A 49 -15.49 4.66 -4.13
C SER A 49 -14.62 3.51 -3.64
N LEU A 50 -14.47 3.33 -2.33
CA LEU A 50 -13.76 2.17 -1.75
C LEU A 50 -14.46 0.83 -2.08
N ARG A 51 -15.79 0.80 -2.11
CA ARG A 51 -16.54 -0.41 -2.49
C ARG A 51 -16.36 -0.74 -3.97
N LYS A 52 -16.37 0.27 -4.85
CA LYS A 52 -16.14 0.09 -6.29
C LYS A 52 -14.67 -0.25 -6.59
N GLY A 53 -13.77 0.30 -5.79
CA GLY A 53 -12.34 0.26 -5.98
C GLY A 53 -11.79 1.58 -6.46
N ILE A 54 -10.62 1.93 -5.93
CA ILE A 54 -9.86 3.11 -6.32
C ILE A 54 -8.58 2.59 -6.94
N GLU A 55 -8.34 2.93 -8.21
CA GLU A 55 -7.07 2.66 -8.86
C GLU A 55 -6.03 3.64 -8.33
N LEU A 56 -4.87 3.11 -7.93
CA LEU A 56 -3.77 3.85 -7.33
C LEU A 56 -2.46 3.37 -7.94
N GLU A 57 -1.51 4.29 -8.07
CA GLU A 57 -0.14 3.96 -8.43
C GLU A 57 0.65 3.55 -7.18
N VAL A 58 1.49 2.53 -7.30
CA VAL A 58 2.52 2.13 -6.34
C VAL A 58 3.87 2.19 -7.04
N VAL A 59 4.83 2.90 -6.46
CA VAL A 59 6.16 3.12 -7.07
C VAL A 59 7.25 2.49 -6.23
N ASP A 60 8.10 1.71 -6.87
CA ASP A 60 9.41 1.34 -6.35
C ASP A 60 10.43 2.36 -6.86
N ILE A 61 10.88 3.26 -5.98
CA ILE A 61 11.81 4.32 -6.39
C ILE A 61 13.24 3.81 -6.59
N ILE A 62 13.58 2.65 -6.04
CA ILE A 62 14.92 2.07 -6.14
C ILE A 62 15.10 1.39 -7.49
N GLU A 63 14.12 0.57 -7.88
CA GLU A 63 14.12 -0.11 -9.18
C GLU A 63 13.54 0.75 -10.31
N ASN A 64 12.97 1.92 -9.97
CA ASN A 64 12.28 2.83 -10.90
C ASN A 64 11.11 2.15 -11.64
N ASP A 65 10.39 1.30 -10.91
CA ASP A 65 9.20 0.59 -11.37
C ASP A 65 7.92 1.24 -10.84
N SER A 66 6.83 1.07 -11.59
CA SER A 66 5.50 1.53 -11.21
C SER A 66 4.44 0.47 -11.51
N TYR A 67 3.50 0.33 -10.56
CA TYR A 67 2.43 -0.65 -10.60
C TYR A 67 1.08 0.04 -10.39
N SER A 68 0.10 -0.28 -11.24
CA SER A 68 -1.30 0.08 -10.98
C SER A 68 -1.96 -1.00 -10.12
N VAL A 69 -2.54 -0.60 -8.99
CA VAL A 69 -3.28 -1.48 -8.07
C VAL A 69 -4.65 -0.92 -7.74
N ILE A 70 -5.59 -1.80 -7.36
CA ILE A 70 -6.93 -1.38 -6.93
C ILE A 70 -7.09 -1.54 -5.41
N LEU A 71 -7.22 -0.43 -4.70
CA LEU A 71 -7.59 -0.39 -3.29
C LEU A 71 -9.11 -0.54 -3.14
N LYS A 72 -9.55 -1.52 -2.33
CA LYS A 72 -10.97 -1.82 -2.08
C LYS A 72 -11.28 -2.03 -0.61
N SER A 73 -12.49 -1.67 -0.19
CA SER A 73 -13.08 -2.18 1.05
C SER A 73 -13.91 -3.44 0.76
N ARG A 74 -13.80 -4.46 1.61
CA ARG A 74 -14.64 -5.66 1.59
C ARG A 74 -15.74 -5.54 2.64
N ASN A 75 -17.00 -5.50 2.18
CA ASN A 75 -18.24 -5.71 2.94
C ASN A 75 -18.29 -5.05 4.35
N THR A 76 -19.17 -5.55 5.23
CA THR A 76 -19.55 -4.96 6.52
C THR A 76 -18.44 -4.92 7.57
N THR A 77 -17.32 -5.63 7.37
CA THR A 77 -16.19 -5.69 8.30
C THR A 77 -15.22 -4.51 8.16
N ASN A 78 -15.33 -3.73 7.07
CA ASN A 78 -14.38 -2.67 6.69
C ASN A 78 -12.94 -3.19 6.60
N ASP A 79 -12.76 -4.39 6.04
CA ASP A 79 -11.42 -4.88 5.70
C ASP A 79 -10.97 -4.24 4.39
N PHE A 80 -9.68 -3.95 4.28
CA PHE A 80 -9.11 -3.29 3.10
C PHE A 80 -8.15 -4.23 2.38
N VAL A 81 -8.19 -4.19 1.05
CA VAL A 81 -7.31 -4.99 0.22
C VAL A 81 -6.72 -4.19 -0.92
N LEU A 82 -5.48 -4.50 -1.31
CA LEU A 82 -5.02 -4.28 -2.68
C LEU A 82 -5.39 -5.51 -3.50
N ALA A 83 -6.23 -5.33 -4.51
CA ALA A 83 -6.77 -6.40 -5.35
C ALA A 83 -6.00 -6.50 -6.68
N SER A 84 -6.68 -6.26 -7.81
CA SER A 84 -6.05 -6.25 -9.14
C SER A 84 -4.76 -5.42 -9.12
N GLY A 85 -3.72 -5.90 -9.79
CA GLY A 85 -2.38 -5.31 -9.78
C GLY A 85 -1.43 -5.89 -8.71
N TRP A 86 -1.96 -6.31 -7.55
CA TRP A 86 -1.13 -6.86 -6.47
C TRP A 86 -0.32 -8.09 -6.92
N SER A 87 -0.96 -9.04 -7.63
CA SER A 87 -0.24 -10.24 -8.07
C SER A 87 0.95 -9.93 -8.99
N ILE A 88 0.82 -8.91 -9.86
CA ILE A 88 1.91 -8.49 -10.75
C ILE A 88 3.04 -7.89 -9.93
N MET A 89 2.71 -6.94 -9.05
CA MET A 89 3.67 -6.28 -8.17
C MET A 89 4.41 -7.30 -7.27
N LYS A 90 3.66 -8.20 -6.64
CA LYS A 90 4.21 -9.30 -5.81
C LYS A 90 5.23 -10.14 -6.58
N HIS A 91 4.93 -10.52 -7.82
CA HIS A 91 5.85 -11.31 -8.64
C HIS A 91 7.05 -10.51 -9.11
N SER A 92 6.88 -9.22 -9.44
CA SER A 92 7.98 -8.33 -9.83
C SER A 92 8.98 -8.10 -8.70
N LEU A 93 8.50 -8.09 -7.46
CA LEU A 93 9.28 -7.86 -6.25
C LEU A 93 9.74 -9.17 -5.57
N ASP A 94 9.49 -10.32 -6.21
CA ASP A 94 9.80 -11.66 -5.67
C ASP A 94 9.31 -11.92 -4.23
N LEU A 95 8.18 -11.30 -3.86
CA LEU A 95 7.65 -11.33 -2.49
C LEU A 95 7.02 -12.69 -2.13
N GLN A 96 7.34 -13.15 -0.93
CA GLN A 96 6.96 -14.45 -0.37
C GLN A 96 6.28 -14.31 1.00
N GLU A 97 5.71 -15.42 1.49
CA GLU A 97 5.15 -15.47 2.84
C GLU A 97 6.26 -15.19 3.87
N GLY A 98 5.97 -14.32 4.84
CA GLY A 98 6.92 -13.89 5.86
C GLY A 98 7.67 -12.60 5.54
N ASP A 99 7.68 -12.15 4.29
CA ASP A 99 8.31 -10.87 3.93
C ASP A 99 7.53 -9.68 4.49
N ASP A 100 8.23 -8.59 4.77
CA ASP A 100 7.63 -7.33 5.17
C ASP A 100 7.47 -6.38 3.98
N ILE A 101 6.25 -5.91 3.73
CA ILE A 101 6.00 -4.80 2.82
C ILE A 101 5.59 -3.55 3.60
N LYS A 102 6.15 -2.41 3.20
CA LYS A 102 5.81 -1.09 3.73
C LYS A 102 5.48 -0.14 2.59
N LEU A 103 4.32 0.50 2.68
CA LEU A 103 3.83 1.47 1.70
C LEU A 103 3.64 2.81 2.39
N PHE A 104 4.27 3.85 1.86
CA PHE A 104 4.06 5.24 2.28
C PHE A 104 3.09 5.95 1.34
N TRP A 105 2.08 6.60 1.88
CA TRP A 105 1.18 7.43 1.10
C TRP A 105 1.77 8.82 0.83
N ASP A 106 2.18 9.06 -0.41
CA ASP A 106 2.56 10.38 -0.89
C ASP A 106 1.30 11.16 -1.28
N TYR A 107 0.75 11.91 -0.33
CA TYR A 107 -0.49 12.68 -0.53
C TYR A 107 -0.34 13.85 -1.52
N LEU A 108 0.89 14.28 -1.82
CA LEU A 108 1.15 15.36 -2.77
C LEU A 108 1.04 14.85 -4.22
N ASN A 109 1.58 13.65 -4.47
CA ASN A 109 1.56 13.02 -5.80
C ASN A 109 0.46 11.97 -5.96
N TYR A 110 -0.29 11.68 -4.90
CA TYR A 110 -1.44 10.78 -4.90
C TYR A 110 -1.08 9.32 -5.29
N LYS A 111 0.02 8.82 -4.74
CA LYS A 111 0.53 7.47 -4.99
C LYS A 111 1.14 6.85 -3.73
N PHE A 112 1.29 5.53 -3.75
CA PHE A 112 2.09 4.83 -2.75
C PHE A 112 3.55 4.73 -3.20
N ILE A 113 4.46 4.81 -2.24
CA ILE A 113 5.89 4.55 -2.43
C ILE A 113 6.24 3.32 -1.58
N ILE A 114 6.94 2.36 -2.18
CA ILE A 114 7.48 1.20 -1.44
C ILE A 114 8.65 1.68 -0.59
N LEU A 115 8.62 1.38 0.70
CA LEU A 115 9.70 1.74 1.63
C LEU A 115 10.70 0.59 1.77
N ASN A 116 11.53 0.40 0.75
CA ASN A 116 12.64 -0.56 0.67
C ASN A 116 14.02 0.11 0.81
N PHE A 117 14.06 1.31 1.39
CA PHE A 117 15.27 2.12 1.59
C PHE A 117 15.29 2.75 2.99
N GLU A 118 16.40 3.37 3.39
CA GLU A 118 16.51 4.04 4.69
C GLU A 118 15.69 5.33 4.76
N TYR A 119 14.89 5.47 5.81
CA TYR A 119 14.08 6.66 6.09
C TYR A 119 14.01 6.93 7.59
N ASN A 120 13.69 8.17 7.95
CA ASN A 120 13.45 8.60 9.31
C ASN A 120 11.97 8.93 9.49
N LEU A 121 11.43 8.67 10.68
CA LEU A 121 10.08 9.10 11.02
C LEU A 121 10.12 10.51 11.62
N ILE A 122 9.12 11.32 11.28
CA ILE A 122 8.86 12.57 11.99
C ILE A 122 8.44 12.21 13.42
N PRO A 123 9.03 12.84 14.46
CA PRO A 123 8.68 12.59 15.86
C PRO A 123 7.21 12.84 16.21
#